data_AF-A0A843HGC4-F1
#
_entry.id   AF-A0A843HGC4-F1
#
_cell.length_a   1.000
_cell.length_b   1.000
_cell.length_c   1.000
_cell.angle_alpha   90.00
_cell.angle_beta   90.00
_cell.angle_gamma   90.00
#
_symmetry.space_group_name_H-M   'P 1'
#
loop_
_entity.id
_entity.type
_entity.pdbx_description
1 polymer ?
#
loop_
_entity_poly.entity_id
_entity_poly.type
_entity_poly.pdbx_seq_one_letter_code
_entity_poly.pdbx_strand_id
1 'polypeptide(L)'
;MFHQYPYTDAHELNLDWFLNEFKDLVADWEQFKTDLTADWNDVKNDWIALKNWVENYFANLDVSAEISAKLDAMLINGDLDAPIASAAGDWLSNNLATPSTPPIDTTLSVASAAADAKVVGDTFKLTPKGAGTVVSSLFPILSDADNADVNKIYTIAESGLVSNLPTNDADQGTLITYSFSDDVQGGNAQIYIDRYGIMYHRMRWGAIPGTYTAWALTSNGVQIKGNNQITSTTYPNMLDADNANINTIYTIASANLVANLPVNADTRGTLMTYSFSGATQGGNAQIYIDSVNNIYYRMRWGASPGTWQTWQKINYTRSKFSMFTSAAVIGDSFASGWIYVNGAGTEHYDQSWLQVLARANGISDAENYSKGGLTTATWLTNADGSAKMAADTAKQIYFVALGINDATSSYTLGTYADFTAGTHPATFYGNLGEIHDQIMAKNPDALVCWITCMRFTSQYTAYSDAIKDIATNQNELLIDSSTIPYLRSPEYTGSLASNHPTSYSYAAIADEIEKALSRAMIGNTKAKEFVY
;
A
#
# COMPACT_ATOMS: atom_id res chain seq x y z
N MET A 1 -111.05 48.95 -24.65
CA MET A 1 -109.69 49.51 -24.70
C MET A 1 -108.77 48.34 -24.98
N PHE A 2 -108.01 48.42 -26.07
CA PHE A 2 -107.18 47.36 -26.62
C PHE A 2 -106.12 46.86 -25.62
N HIS A 3 -105.92 45.55 -25.54
CA HIS A 3 -104.72 44.92 -26.12
C HIS A 3 -105.16 43.68 -26.91
N GLN A 4 -105.12 43.82 -28.23
CA GLN A 4 -105.22 42.72 -29.18
C GLN A 4 -104.07 41.76 -28.93
N TYR A 5 -104.39 40.50 -28.61
CA TYR A 5 -103.52 39.38 -28.94
C TYR A 5 -103.79 39.04 -30.41
N PRO A 6 -102.78 39.06 -31.31
CA PRO A 6 -102.91 38.35 -32.57
C PRO A 6 -102.86 36.85 -32.27
N TYR A 7 -103.21 36.03 -33.25
CA TYR A 7 -103.13 34.56 -33.29
C TYR A 7 -104.48 33.85 -33.20
N THR A 8 -104.91 33.38 -34.37
CA THR A 8 -106.19 32.74 -34.66
C THR A 8 -106.10 31.24 -34.88
N ASP A 9 -104.97 30.57 -34.60
CA ASP A 9 -104.94 29.10 -34.59
C ASP A 9 -103.89 28.54 -33.61
N ALA A 10 -104.36 27.72 -32.66
CA ALA A 10 -103.59 27.19 -31.54
C ALA A 10 -102.62 26.04 -31.92
N HIS A 11 -102.64 25.58 -33.17
CA HIS A 11 -101.87 24.42 -33.63
C HIS A 11 -100.54 24.77 -34.32
N GLU A 12 -100.38 25.97 -34.89
CA GLU A 12 -99.15 26.34 -35.60
C GLU A 12 -98.21 27.20 -34.74
N LEU A 13 -98.74 28.03 -33.85
CA LEU A 13 -97.94 28.99 -33.05
C LEU A 13 -97.41 28.45 -31.72
N ASN A 14 -97.91 27.31 -31.25
CA ASN A 14 -97.29 26.64 -30.10
C ASN A 14 -96.23 25.63 -30.54
N LEU A 15 -96.29 25.15 -31.79
CA LEU A 15 -95.31 24.20 -32.31
C LEU A 15 -94.03 24.90 -32.72
N ASP A 16 -94.10 26.04 -33.42
CA ASP A 16 -92.89 26.78 -33.83
C ASP A 16 -92.14 27.40 -32.64
N TRP A 17 -92.87 27.98 -31.67
CA TRP A 17 -92.26 28.45 -30.42
C TRP A 17 -91.66 27.27 -29.65
N PHE A 18 -92.39 26.18 -29.45
CA PHE A 18 -91.87 24.99 -28.79
C PHE A 18 -90.68 24.36 -29.51
N LEU A 19 -90.69 24.31 -30.85
CA LEU A 19 -89.58 23.79 -31.65
C LEU A 19 -88.36 24.70 -31.58
N ASN A 20 -88.54 26.02 -31.47
CA ASN A 20 -87.43 26.95 -31.28
C ASN A 20 -86.87 26.84 -29.85
N GLU A 21 -87.72 26.83 -28.82
CA GLU A 21 -87.28 26.60 -27.42
C GLU A 21 -86.61 25.23 -27.25
N PHE A 22 -87.11 24.19 -27.93
CA PHE A 22 -86.50 22.87 -27.90
C PHE A 22 -85.15 22.85 -28.64
N LYS A 23 -85.00 23.60 -29.75
CA LYS A 23 -83.71 23.77 -30.42
C LYS A 23 -82.72 24.53 -29.55
N ASP A 24 -83.17 25.59 -28.86
CA ASP A 24 -82.35 26.36 -27.95
C ASP A 24 -81.90 25.48 -26.76
N LEU A 25 -82.81 24.68 -26.19
CA LEU A 25 -82.48 23.69 -25.16
C LEU A 25 -81.47 22.64 -25.66
N VAL A 26 -81.59 22.17 -26.91
CA VAL A 26 -80.63 21.23 -27.50
C VAL A 26 -79.26 21.89 -27.69
N ALA A 27 -79.22 23.15 -28.14
CA ALA A 27 -77.99 23.91 -28.29
C ALA A 27 -77.32 24.16 -26.93
N ASP A 28 -78.09 24.57 -25.92
CA ASP A 28 -77.62 24.73 -24.54
C ASP A 28 -77.12 23.41 -23.95
N TRP A 29 -77.78 22.29 -24.26
CA TRP A 29 -77.34 20.96 -23.85
C TRP A 29 -76.05 20.51 -24.55
N GLU A 30 -75.86 20.85 -25.82
CA GLU A 30 -74.62 20.60 -26.54
C GLU A 30 -73.45 21.44 -26.01
N GLN A 31 -73.71 22.71 -25.70
CA GLN A 31 -72.73 23.58 -25.06
C GLN A 31 -72.40 23.08 -23.64
N PHE A 32 -73.41 22.74 -22.84
CA PHE A 32 -73.22 22.17 -21.50
C PHE A 32 -72.37 20.89 -21.52
N LYS A 33 -72.61 19.96 -22.46
CA LYS A 33 -71.77 18.77 -22.62
C LYS A 33 -70.34 19.12 -22.99
N THR A 34 -70.16 20.14 -23.82
CA THR A 34 -68.84 20.61 -24.25
C THR A 34 -68.07 21.22 -23.08
N ASP A 35 -68.72 22.10 -22.32
CA ASP A 35 -68.15 22.74 -21.13
C ASP A 35 -67.83 21.70 -20.05
N LEU A 36 -68.75 20.77 -19.78
CA LEU A 36 -68.52 19.66 -18.83
C LEU A 36 -67.33 18.77 -19.25
N THR A 37 -67.16 18.55 -20.55
CA THR A 37 -66.03 17.78 -21.08
C THR A 37 -64.72 18.57 -21.00
N ALA A 38 -64.75 19.88 -21.24
CA ALA A 38 -63.60 20.78 -21.10
C ALA A 38 -63.16 20.86 -19.63
N ASP A 39 -64.08 21.14 -18.71
CA ASP A 39 -63.84 21.17 -17.26
C ASP A 39 -63.31 19.83 -16.76
N TRP A 40 -63.86 18.71 -17.23
CA TRP A 40 -63.37 17.38 -16.87
C TRP A 40 -61.96 17.11 -17.39
N ASN A 41 -61.64 17.58 -18.59
CA ASN A 41 -60.29 17.46 -19.15
C ASN A 41 -59.29 18.35 -18.38
N ASP A 42 -59.68 19.54 -17.96
CA ASP A 42 -58.84 20.44 -17.16
C ASP A 42 -58.57 19.83 -15.78
N VAL A 43 -59.60 19.33 -15.08
CA VAL A 43 -59.44 18.62 -13.81
C VAL A 43 -58.55 17.38 -13.97
N LYS A 44 -58.70 16.64 -15.08
CA LYS A 44 -57.85 15.47 -15.37
C LYS A 44 -56.40 15.88 -15.65
N ASN A 45 -56.17 16.97 -16.36
CA ASN A 45 -54.83 17.48 -16.67
C ASN A 45 -54.15 18.00 -15.40
N ASP A 46 -54.86 18.74 -14.55
CA ASP A 46 -54.37 19.20 -13.25
C ASP A 46 -54.02 18.01 -12.34
N TRP A 47 -54.85 16.97 -12.34
CA TRP A 47 -54.58 15.74 -11.59
C TRP A 47 -53.33 15.02 -12.10
N ILE A 48 -53.14 14.92 -13.43
CA ILE A 48 -51.94 14.33 -14.03
C ILE A 48 -50.70 15.18 -13.70
N ALA A 49 -50.81 16.51 -13.76
CA ALA A 49 -49.70 17.41 -13.41
C ALA A 49 -49.30 17.31 -11.94
N LEU A 50 -50.28 17.27 -11.03
CA LEU A 50 -50.05 17.06 -9.59
C LEU A 50 -49.43 15.69 -9.34
N LYS A 51 -49.96 14.63 -9.96
CA LYS A 51 -49.42 13.28 -9.84
C LYS A 51 -47.96 13.23 -10.29
N ASN A 52 -47.66 13.78 -11.48
CA ASN A 52 -46.30 13.86 -12.00
C ASN A 52 -45.38 14.68 -11.09
N TRP A 53 -45.87 15.78 -10.53
CA TRP A 53 -45.10 16.58 -9.58
C TRP A 53 -44.80 15.78 -8.30
N VAL A 54 -45.80 15.13 -7.69
CA VAL A 54 -45.62 14.32 -6.47
C VAL A 54 -44.66 13.15 -6.72
N GLU A 55 -44.82 12.42 -7.83
CA GLU A 55 -43.98 11.26 -8.18
C GLU A 55 -42.52 11.67 -8.44
N ASN A 56 -42.28 12.84 -9.03
CA ASN A 56 -40.94 13.33 -9.34
C ASN A 56 -40.31 14.18 -8.24
N TYR A 57 -41.11 14.79 -7.36
CA TYR A 57 -40.61 15.66 -6.29
C TYR A 57 -39.71 14.89 -5.33
N PHE A 58 -40.16 13.73 -4.84
CA PHE A 58 -39.36 12.88 -3.96
C PHE A 58 -38.22 12.16 -4.69
N ALA A 59 -38.40 11.82 -5.97
CA ALA A 59 -37.36 11.17 -6.77
C ALA A 59 -36.16 12.09 -7.03
N ASN A 60 -36.40 13.41 -7.07
CA ASN A 60 -35.36 14.42 -7.30
C ASN A 60 -35.09 15.30 -6.07
N LEU A 61 -35.61 14.92 -4.89
CA LEU A 61 -35.37 15.66 -3.67
C LEU A 61 -33.94 15.39 -3.18
N ASP A 62 -32.99 16.15 -3.72
CA ASP A 62 -31.60 16.09 -3.30
C ASP A 62 -31.39 16.86 -2.00
N VAL A 63 -31.58 16.17 -0.88
CA VAL A 63 -31.27 16.68 0.46
C VAL A 63 -29.81 16.49 0.85
N SER A 64 -28.97 15.92 -0.03
CA SER A 64 -27.60 15.53 0.31
C SER A 64 -26.76 16.73 0.72
N ALA A 65 -26.92 17.87 0.05
CA ALA A 65 -26.23 19.10 0.42
C ALA A 65 -26.64 19.61 1.81
N GLU A 66 -27.92 19.55 2.15
CA GLU A 66 -28.42 20.01 3.45
C GLU A 66 -28.04 19.05 4.59
N ILE A 67 -28.07 17.74 4.33
CA ILE A 67 -27.61 16.71 5.27
C ILE A 67 -26.11 16.84 5.50
N SER A 68 -25.30 16.95 4.45
CA SER A 68 -23.85 17.14 4.56
C SER A 68 -23.51 18.41 5.34
N ALA A 69 -24.19 19.53 5.05
CA ALA A 69 -23.98 20.76 5.80
C ALA A 69 -24.33 20.62 7.30
N LYS A 70 -25.36 19.84 7.64
CA LYS A 70 -25.73 19.58 9.04
C LYS A 70 -24.75 18.64 9.73
N LEU A 71 -24.27 17.61 9.04
CA LEU A 71 -23.24 16.69 9.54
C LEU A 71 -21.91 17.42 9.75
N ASP A 72 -21.52 18.29 8.82
CA ASP A 72 -20.31 19.12 8.94
C ASP A 72 -20.43 20.08 10.13
N ALA A 73 -21.60 20.70 10.33
CA ALA A 73 -21.85 21.55 11.49
C ALA A 73 -21.77 20.76 12.82
N MET A 74 -22.36 19.55 12.86
CA MET A 74 -22.31 18.65 14.01
C MET A 74 -20.91 18.09 14.28
N LEU A 75 -20.08 17.95 13.23
CA LEU A 75 -18.69 17.54 13.34
C LEU A 75 -17.84 18.67 13.91
N ILE A 76 -18.05 19.91 13.44
CA ILE A 76 -17.31 21.08 13.91
C ILE A 76 -17.62 21.42 15.37
N ASN A 77 -18.87 21.25 15.80
CA ASN A 77 -19.28 21.59 17.17
C ASN A 77 -19.19 20.43 18.18
N GLY A 78 -18.82 19.22 17.73
CA GLY A 78 -18.64 18.03 18.57
C GLY A 78 -19.93 17.27 18.91
N ASP A 79 -21.09 17.69 18.39
CA ASP A 79 -22.38 17.04 18.66
C ASP A 79 -22.48 15.62 18.06
N LEU A 80 -21.59 15.28 17.11
CA LEU A 80 -21.48 13.95 16.50
C LEU A 80 -20.78 12.91 17.39
N ASP A 81 -20.04 13.34 18.41
CA ASP A 81 -19.20 12.45 19.22
C ASP A 81 -20.03 11.53 20.13
N ALA A 82 -21.05 12.08 20.80
CA ALA A 82 -21.86 11.32 21.76
C ALA A 82 -22.74 10.23 21.11
N PRO A 83 -23.45 10.48 19.98
CA PRO A 83 -24.22 9.44 19.29
C PRO A 83 -23.34 8.32 18.72
N ILE A 84 -22.17 8.66 18.16
CA ILE A 84 -21.23 7.67 17.62
C ILE A 84 -20.63 6.83 18.73
N ALA A 85 -20.21 7.44 19.84
CA ALA A 85 -19.67 6.72 20.99
C ALA A 85 -20.71 5.77 21.60
N SER A 86 -21.98 6.19 21.68
CA SER A 86 -23.08 5.34 22.15
C SER A 86 -23.35 4.19 21.20
N ALA A 87 -23.52 4.45 19.90
CA ALA A 87 -23.80 3.42 18.90
C ALA A 87 -22.65 2.40 18.77
N ALA A 88 -21.40 2.87 18.84
CA ALA A 88 -20.23 2.00 18.90
C ALA A 88 -20.21 1.17 20.19
N GLY A 89 -20.50 1.78 21.36
CA GLY A 89 -20.60 1.07 22.63
C GLY A 89 -21.69 0.00 22.64
N ASP A 90 -22.86 0.30 22.07
CA ASP A 90 -23.98 -0.63 21.95
C ASP A 90 -23.66 -1.76 20.95
N TRP A 91 -22.99 -1.45 19.86
CA TRP A 91 -22.53 -2.47 18.92
C TRP A 91 -21.48 -3.38 19.57
N LEU A 92 -20.46 -2.83 20.23
CA LEU A 92 -19.41 -3.63 20.86
C LEU A 92 -19.95 -4.51 22.00
N SER A 93 -20.84 -3.99 22.84
CA SER A 93 -21.44 -4.75 23.95
C SER A 93 -22.32 -5.91 23.47
N ASN A 94 -23.05 -5.73 22.36
CA ASN A 94 -23.90 -6.76 21.78
C ASN A 94 -23.14 -7.80 20.93
N ASN A 95 -21.99 -7.43 20.35
CA ASN A 95 -21.26 -8.27 19.41
C ASN A 95 -20.00 -8.92 19.99
N LEU A 96 -19.53 -8.52 21.18
CA LEU A 96 -18.34 -9.09 21.84
C LEU A 96 -18.65 -9.86 23.13
N ALA A 97 -19.92 -10.12 23.45
CA ALA A 97 -20.32 -10.82 24.66
C ALA A 97 -20.05 -12.34 24.59
N THR A 98 -18.83 -12.76 24.91
CA THR A 98 -18.58 -14.02 25.65
C THR A 98 -17.26 -13.91 26.43
N PRO A 99 -17.30 -13.84 27.77
CA PRO A 99 -16.08 -13.71 28.57
C PRO A 99 -15.49 -15.10 28.85
N SER A 100 -14.35 -15.43 28.23
CA SER A 100 -13.45 -16.44 28.80
C SER A 100 -12.42 -15.74 29.67
N THR A 101 -12.58 -15.86 30.99
CA THR A 101 -11.60 -15.49 32.01
C THR A 101 -10.21 -16.04 31.69
N PRO A 102 -9.12 -15.29 31.95
CA PRO A 102 -9.02 -14.24 32.96
C PRO A 102 -9.50 -12.85 32.48
N PRO A 103 -9.77 -11.92 33.41
CA PRO A 103 -10.21 -10.56 33.09
C PRO A 103 -9.25 -9.91 32.10
N ILE A 104 -9.77 -9.33 31.02
CA ILE A 104 -8.97 -8.46 30.16
C ILE A 104 -8.52 -7.29 31.03
N ASP A 105 -7.21 -7.17 31.18
CA ASP A 105 -6.56 -6.03 31.84
C ASP A 105 -6.82 -4.78 30.99
N THR A 106 -7.75 -3.93 31.44
CA THR A 106 -8.14 -2.70 30.75
C THR A 106 -7.12 -1.57 30.91
N THR A 107 -5.96 -1.83 31.52
CA THR A 107 -4.86 -0.85 31.59
C THR A 107 -4.04 -0.75 30.30
N LEU A 108 -4.30 -1.61 29.29
CA LEU A 108 -3.54 -1.68 28.04
C LEU A 108 -4.34 -1.44 26.75
N SER A 109 -5.59 -0.96 26.80
CA SER A 109 -6.27 -0.52 25.58
C SER A 109 -6.09 0.98 25.37
N VAL A 110 -5.05 1.37 24.64
CA VAL A 110 -4.85 2.77 24.23
C VAL A 110 -5.24 2.91 22.76
N ALA A 111 -6.28 3.71 22.50
CA ALA A 111 -6.55 4.26 21.18
C ALA A 111 -5.25 4.87 20.65
N SER A 112 -4.82 4.46 19.45
CA SER A 112 -3.54 4.76 18.78
C SER A 112 -2.54 3.60 18.67
N ALA A 113 -2.83 2.36 19.09
CA ALA A 113 -1.86 1.25 18.94
C ALA A 113 -1.28 1.06 17.51
N ALA A 114 -2.03 1.38 16.45
CA ALA A 114 -1.52 1.41 15.07
C ALA A 114 -0.67 2.65 14.75
N ALA A 115 -1.01 3.81 15.32
CA ALA A 115 -0.16 5.00 15.28
C ALA A 115 1.09 4.83 16.14
N ASP A 116 1.04 4.07 17.24
CA ASP A 116 2.18 3.70 18.07
C ASP A 116 3.05 2.66 17.39
N ALA A 117 2.49 1.70 16.64
CA ALA A 117 3.25 0.80 15.78
C ALA A 117 3.90 1.54 14.59
N LYS A 118 3.20 2.54 14.02
CA LYS A 118 3.76 3.46 13.02
C LYS A 118 4.83 4.35 13.64
N VAL A 119 4.64 4.85 14.86
CA VAL A 119 5.65 5.59 15.62
C VAL A 119 6.81 4.67 15.92
N VAL A 120 6.65 3.43 16.36
CA VAL A 120 7.75 2.46 16.54
C VAL A 120 8.50 2.22 15.21
N GLY A 121 7.79 2.07 14.09
CA GLY A 121 8.38 1.96 12.75
C GLY A 121 9.08 3.23 12.25
N ASP A 122 8.55 4.41 12.57
CA ASP A 122 9.14 5.73 12.28
C ASP A 122 10.27 6.07 13.27
N THR A 123 10.23 5.57 14.50
CA THR A 123 11.24 5.71 15.57
C THR A 123 12.42 4.78 15.31
N PHE A 124 12.23 3.70 14.54
CA PHE A 124 13.34 2.95 13.95
C PHE A 124 14.21 3.81 13.00
N LYS A 125 13.74 4.98 12.54
CA LYS A 125 14.60 5.96 11.83
C LYS A 125 15.69 6.54 12.73
N LEU A 126 15.47 6.60 14.04
CA LEU A 126 16.39 7.12 15.06
C LEU A 126 17.38 6.05 15.56
N THR A 127 17.37 4.85 14.99
CA THR A 127 18.41 3.85 15.24
C THR A 127 19.63 4.09 14.36
N PRO A 128 20.86 3.84 14.85
CA PRO A 128 22.04 4.05 14.03
C PRO A 128 22.05 3.17 12.77
N LYS A 129 22.18 3.80 11.61
CA LYS A 129 22.28 3.13 10.29
C LYS A 129 23.72 3.04 9.82
N GLY A 130 24.08 2.03 9.05
CA GLY A 130 25.37 2.03 8.34
C GLY A 130 25.53 3.29 7.49
N ALA A 131 26.67 3.97 7.64
CA ALA A 131 27.05 5.12 6.81
C ALA A 131 28.09 4.77 5.74
N GLY A 132 28.86 3.69 5.95
CA GLY A 132 29.78 3.10 4.98
C GLY A 132 31.15 2.87 5.60
N THR A 133 32.14 2.54 4.76
CA THR A 133 33.55 2.47 5.18
C THR A 133 34.30 3.73 4.79
N VAL A 134 34.98 4.36 5.75
CA VAL A 134 35.89 5.47 5.52
C VAL A 134 37.26 4.91 5.11
N VAL A 135 37.65 5.17 3.87
CA VAL A 135 38.92 4.78 3.20
C VAL A 135 39.36 5.90 2.26
N SER A 136 40.64 6.02 1.96
CA SER A 136 41.20 7.08 1.10
C SER A 136 40.77 7.01 -0.37
N SER A 137 40.33 5.84 -0.86
CA SER A 137 39.94 5.60 -2.25
C SER A 137 38.48 5.96 -2.58
N LEU A 138 37.66 6.22 -1.58
CA LEU A 138 36.30 6.73 -1.70
C LEU A 138 36.32 8.16 -1.14
N PHE A 139 35.74 9.16 -1.81
CA PHE A 139 35.60 10.51 -1.25
C PHE A 139 35.15 10.40 0.22
N PRO A 140 35.82 11.04 1.20
CA PRO A 140 35.61 10.69 2.60
C PRO A 140 34.19 11.08 3.02
N ILE A 141 33.36 10.06 3.20
CA ILE A 141 32.00 10.16 3.76
C ILE A 141 32.00 10.76 5.18
N LEU A 142 33.18 10.88 5.80
CA LEU A 142 33.45 11.55 7.06
C LEU A 142 34.93 11.94 7.12
N SER A 143 35.23 13.20 7.40
CA SER A 143 36.61 13.72 7.59
C SER A 143 36.88 14.27 8.99
N ASP A 144 35.83 14.45 9.79
CA ASP A 144 35.90 14.98 11.15
C ASP A 144 34.81 14.32 11.99
N ALA A 145 35.17 13.71 13.13
CA ALA A 145 34.21 13.05 14.02
C ALA A 145 33.14 14.02 14.55
N ASP A 146 33.42 15.32 14.66
CA ASP A 146 32.43 16.32 15.06
C ASP A 146 31.38 16.58 13.98
N ASN A 147 31.68 16.27 12.72
CA ASN A 147 30.76 16.43 11.59
C ASN A 147 30.01 15.14 11.26
N ALA A 148 30.15 14.09 12.06
CA ALA A 148 29.44 12.84 11.85
C ALA A 148 27.92 13.06 11.97
N ASP A 149 27.18 12.58 10.97
CA ASP A 149 25.73 12.58 11.00
C ASP A 149 25.24 11.81 12.23
N VAL A 150 24.13 12.26 12.80
CA VAL A 150 23.48 11.56 13.91
C VAL A 150 22.85 10.24 13.43
N ASN A 151 22.71 9.28 14.35
CA ASN A 151 22.11 7.98 14.07
C ASN A 151 22.81 7.24 12.92
N LYS A 152 24.14 7.19 12.96
CA LYS A 152 25.00 6.53 11.98
C LYS A 152 26.08 5.64 12.61
N ILE A 153 26.54 4.66 11.84
CA ILE A 153 27.67 3.79 12.15
C ILE A 153 28.68 3.91 11.01
N TYR A 154 29.86 4.44 11.33
CA TYR A 154 30.99 4.57 10.41
C TYR A 154 32.04 3.51 10.73
N THR A 155 32.45 2.74 9.72
CA THR A 155 33.61 1.85 9.83
C THR A 155 34.82 2.58 9.30
N ILE A 156 35.79 2.91 10.16
CA ILE A 156 37.01 3.64 9.77
C ILE A 156 38.12 2.62 9.56
N ALA A 157 38.51 2.41 8.31
CA ALA A 157 39.41 1.33 7.94
C ALA A 157 40.86 1.78 7.75
N GLU A 158 41.14 3.09 7.73
CA GLU A 158 42.47 3.66 7.49
C GLU A 158 42.77 4.78 8.49
N SER A 159 44.01 4.82 8.96
CA SER A 159 44.48 5.88 9.87
C SER A 159 44.62 7.20 9.12
N GLY A 160 44.39 8.31 9.82
CA GLY A 160 44.65 9.68 9.39
C GLY A 160 43.51 10.33 8.61
N LEU A 161 42.36 9.66 8.50
CA LEU A 161 41.25 10.13 7.66
C LEU A 161 40.20 10.97 8.40
N VAL A 162 40.08 10.82 9.73
CA VAL A 162 39.03 11.46 10.53
C VAL A 162 39.65 12.22 11.70
N SER A 163 39.51 13.55 11.72
CA SER A 163 39.94 14.39 12.85
C SER A 163 39.03 14.25 14.06
N ASN A 164 39.49 14.72 15.23
CA ASN A 164 38.73 14.76 16.50
C ASN A 164 38.31 13.40 17.09
N LEU A 165 39.04 12.33 16.75
CA LEU A 165 38.98 11.04 17.46
C LEU A 165 39.81 11.09 18.77
N PRO A 166 39.54 10.21 19.75
CA PRO A 166 40.17 10.24 21.07
C PRO A 166 41.64 9.79 21.12
N THR A 167 42.14 9.15 20.07
CA THR A 167 43.46 8.52 20.04
C THR A 167 44.34 9.17 18.98
N ASN A 168 45.58 9.53 19.34
CA ASN A 168 46.57 10.03 18.39
C ASN A 168 47.24 8.92 17.56
N ASP A 169 47.03 7.65 17.94
CA ASP A 169 47.64 6.49 17.31
C ASP A 169 46.55 5.55 16.76
N ALA A 170 46.48 5.48 15.43
CA ALA A 170 45.68 4.56 14.62
C ALA A 170 44.16 4.79 14.64
N ASP A 171 43.71 5.68 13.74
CA ASP A 171 42.32 6.07 13.47
C ASP A 171 41.46 4.97 12.84
N GLN A 172 41.80 3.69 13.06
CA GLN A 172 41.01 2.56 12.62
C GLN A 172 40.06 2.14 13.75
N GLY A 173 38.79 1.94 13.43
CA GLY A 173 37.79 1.62 14.44
C GLY A 173 36.36 1.75 13.93
N THR A 174 35.41 1.76 14.85
CA THR A 174 34.00 1.99 14.57
C THR A 174 33.51 3.20 15.37
N LEU A 175 32.97 4.21 14.67
CA LEU A 175 32.29 5.35 15.28
C LEU A 175 30.77 5.15 15.17
N ILE A 176 30.06 5.24 16.29
CA ILE A 176 28.61 5.15 16.38
C ILE A 176 28.06 6.46 16.95
N THR A 177 27.10 7.05 16.26
CA THR A 177 26.39 8.25 16.71
C THR A 177 24.96 7.89 17.09
N TYR A 178 24.47 8.43 18.21
CA TYR A 178 23.10 8.28 18.69
C TYR A 178 22.49 9.65 18.95
N SER A 179 21.24 9.84 18.54
CA SER A 179 20.44 11.00 18.89
C SER A 179 18.96 10.64 18.91
N PHE A 180 18.20 11.31 19.77
CA PHE A 180 16.74 11.23 19.79
C PHE A 180 16.09 12.00 18.62
N SER A 181 16.88 12.73 17.82
CA SER A 181 16.43 13.50 16.66
C SER A 181 17.41 13.33 15.48
N ASP A 182 16.99 13.68 14.27
CA ASP A 182 17.88 13.69 13.09
C ASP A 182 18.71 14.99 12.99
N ASP A 183 18.65 15.85 14.00
CA ASP A 183 19.32 17.16 14.04
C ASP A 183 20.62 17.16 14.87
N VAL A 184 21.49 18.14 14.62
CA VAL A 184 22.75 18.36 15.32
C VAL A 184 22.61 19.05 16.71
N GLN A 185 21.46 18.92 17.36
CA GLN A 185 21.15 19.58 18.64
C GLN A 185 21.89 18.95 19.84
N GLY A 186 21.76 19.56 21.02
CA GLY A 186 22.24 18.96 22.27
C GLY A 186 21.52 17.63 22.58
N GLY A 187 22.25 16.66 23.12
CA GLY A 187 21.78 15.31 23.42
C GLY A 187 22.38 14.20 22.54
N ASN A 188 23.18 14.55 21.53
CA ASN A 188 23.81 13.55 20.65
C ASN A 188 24.97 12.86 21.35
N ALA A 189 24.98 11.52 21.40
CA ALA A 189 26.09 10.75 21.94
C ALA A 189 26.94 10.16 20.81
N GLN A 190 28.24 10.03 21.07
CA GLN A 190 29.16 9.28 20.24
C GLN A 190 29.83 8.20 21.06
N ILE A 191 30.00 7.04 20.45
CA ILE A 191 30.79 5.93 20.94
C ILE A 191 31.82 5.61 19.86
N TYR A 192 33.10 5.65 20.21
CA TYR A 192 34.18 5.23 19.33
C TYR A 192 34.86 3.99 19.92
N ILE A 193 35.03 2.96 19.11
CA ILE A 193 35.75 1.75 19.45
C ILE A 193 36.97 1.70 18.55
N ASP A 194 38.16 1.81 19.15
CA ASP A 194 39.40 1.76 18.37
C ASP A 194 39.76 0.33 17.94
N ARG A 195 40.78 0.20 17.09
CA ARG A 195 41.26 -1.10 16.58
C ARG A 195 41.73 -2.08 17.67
N TYR A 196 42.00 -1.60 18.88
CA TYR A 196 42.40 -2.42 20.02
C TYR A 196 41.21 -2.77 20.91
N GLY A 197 39.99 -2.43 20.51
CA GLY A 197 38.77 -2.68 21.25
C GLY A 197 38.55 -1.73 22.42
N ILE A 198 39.32 -0.64 22.55
CA ILE A 198 39.12 0.35 23.60
C ILE A 198 37.94 1.24 23.22
N MET A 199 36.98 1.36 24.14
CA MET A 199 35.75 2.11 23.92
C MET A 199 35.80 3.48 24.61
N TYR A 200 35.57 4.50 23.82
CA TYR A 200 35.46 5.89 24.23
C TYR A 200 34.02 6.37 23.99
N HIS A 201 33.55 7.29 24.82
CA HIS A 201 32.28 7.96 24.60
C HIS A 201 32.40 9.46 24.83
N ARG A 202 31.54 10.23 24.18
CA ARG A 202 31.36 11.66 24.44
C ARG A 202 29.93 12.06 24.13
N MET A 203 29.51 13.21 24.64
CA MET A 203 28.18 13.75 24.37
C MET A 203 28.27 15.17 23.84
N ARG A 204 27.36 15.52 22.94
CA ARG A 204 27.13 16.88 22.47
C ARG A 204 26.07 17.53 23.35
N TRP A 205 26.31 18.72 23.83
CA TRP A 205 25.36 19.46 24.67
C TRP A 205 25.27 20.95 24.28
N GLY A 206 24.16 21.61 24.58
CA GLY A 206 23.90 23.02 24.26
C GLY A 206 22.94 23.27 23.10
N ALA A 207 22.67 24.54 22.81
CA ALA A 207 21.78 24.98 21.73
C ALA A 207 22.47 24.94 20.35
N ILE A 208 21.68 24.80 19.29
CA ILE A 208 22.07 24.35 17.94
C ILE A 208 23.14 25.24 17.26
N PRO A 209 24.27 24.69 16.76
CA PRO A 209 24.74 23.31 16.97
C PRO A 209 25.38 23.16 18.36
N GLY A 210 25.02 22.10 19.09
CA GLY A 210 25.65 21.80 20.38
C GLY A 210 27.13 21.48 20.23
N THR A 211 27.91 21.55 21.31
CA THR A 211 29.35 21.25 21.32
C THR A 211 29.63 19.90 21.95
N TYR A 212 30.53 19.10 21.36
CA TYR A 212 30.98 17.85 21.96
C TYR A 212 31.84 18.08 23.20
N THR A 213 31.58 17.31 24.26
CA THR A 213 32.51 17.17 25.37
C THR A 213 33.78 16.44 24.92
N ALA A 214 34.83 16.55 25.72
CA ALA A 214 36.00 15.69 25.57
C ALA A 214 35.59 14.21 25.61
N TRP A 215 36.38 13.38 24.92
CA TRP A 215 36.22 11.93 24.97
C TRP A 215 36.57 11.38 26.35
N ALA A 216 35.71 10.49 26.85
CA ALA A 216 35.89 9.75 28.08
C ALA A 216 36.08 8.25 27.78
N LEU A 217 37.00 7.62 28.51
CA LEU A 217 37.18 6.16 28.49
C LEU A 217 36.00 5.47 29.17
N THR A 218 35.54 4.38 28.60
CA THR A 218 34.47 3.56 29.20
C THR A 218 35.10 2.49 30.11
N SER A 219 34.83 2.57 31.41
CA SER A 219 35.46 1.68 32.42
C SER A 219 34.93 0.24 32.40
N ASN A 220 35.79 -0.71 32.81
CA ASN A 220 35.46 -2.14 32.90
C ASN A 220 34.21 -2.41 33.75
N GLY A 221 33.15 -2.93 33.12
CA GLY A 221 31.86 -3.24 33.76
C GLY A 221 30.65 -3.17 32.83
N VAL A 222 30.83 -2.77 31.57
CA VAL A 222 29.75 -2.56 30.59
C VAL A 222 29.18 -3.87 30.08
N GLN A 223 27.86 -3.89 29.84
CA GLN A 223 27.14 -4.99 29.20
C GLN A 223 27.60 -5.22 27.76
N ILE A 224 27.93 -4.18 26.97
CA ILE A 224 28.46 -4.24 25.60
C ILE A 224 29.92 -3.77 25.54
N LYS A 225 30.80 -4.50 24.85
CA LYS A 225 32.24 -4.18 24.73
C LYS A 225 32.71 -4.09 23.28
N GLY A 226 33.71 -3.26 23.04
CA GLY A 226 34.50 -3.29 21.80
C GLY A 226 35.48 -4.47 21.81
N ASN A 227 35.91 -4.91 20.64
CA ASN A 227 36.97 -5.91 20.50
C ASN A 227 37.94 -5.49 19.39
N ASN A 228 39.10 -6.14 19.36
CA ASN A 228 40.13 -5.87 18.37
C ASN A 228 39.56 -5.99 16.95
N GLN A 229 40.00 -5.10 16.07
CA GLN A 229 39.69 -5.21 14.65
C GLN A 229 40.21 -6.54 14.11
N ILE A 230 39.36 -7.28 13.41
CA ILE A 230 39.73 -8.53 12.74
C ILE A 230 40.40 -8.18 11.41
N THR A 231 41.73 -8.25 11.40
CA THR A 231 42.57 -7.95 10.23
C THR A 231 43.35 -9.17 9.71
N SER A 232 43.37 -10.27 10.47
CA SER A 232 44.00 -11.54 10.10
C SER A 232 43.31 -12.72 10.81
N THR A 233 43.65 -13.95 10.40
CA THR A 233 43.18 -15.21 11.01
C THR A 233 43.83 -15.52 12.38
N THR A 234 44.65 -14.61 12.92
CA THR A 234 45.41 -14.81 14.16
C THR A 234 44.56 -14.67 15.43
N TYR A 235 43.31 -14.19 15.32
CA TYR A 235 42.39 -14.01 16.45
C TYR A 235 41.40 -15.19 16.56
N PRO A 236 41.66 -16.20 17.41
CA PRO A 236 40.96 -17.50 17.36
C PRO A 236 39.46 -17.44 17.70
N ASN A 237 39.01 -16.39 18.38
CA ASN A 237 37.64 -16.30 18.92
C ASN A 237 36.62 -15.76 17.89
N MET A 238 37.05 -15.45 16.66
CA MET A 238 36.25 -14.74 15.65
C MET A 238 36.43 -15.26 14.21
N LEU A 239 36.90 -16.50 14.05
CA LEU A 239 36.99 -17.14 12.72
C LEU A 239 35.61 -17.52 12.14
N ASP A 240 34.56 -17.44 12.97
CA ASP A 240 33.19 -17.80 12.63
C ASP A 240 32.23 -16.87 13.39
N ALA A 241 31.33 -16.20 12.66
CA ALA A 241 30.33 -15.31 13.23
C ALA A 241 29.41 -16.03 14.23
N ASP A 242 29.19 -17.33 14.09
CA ASP A 242 28.35 -18.12 15.01
C ASP A 242 28.96 -18.25 16.40
N ASN A 243 30.29 -18.10 16.50
CA ASN A 243 31.08 -18.22 17.73
C ASN A 243 31.44 -16.86 18.35
N ALA A 244 30.97 -15.75 17.76
CA ALA A 244 31.24 -14.42 18.25
C ALA A 244 30.79 -14.27 19.71
N ASN A 245 31.61 -13.62 20.53
CA ASN A 245 31.24 -13.30 21.90
C ASN A 245 29.99 -12.43 21.88
N ILE A 246 29.06 -12.70 22.79
CA ILE A 246 27.83 -11.94 22.91
C ILE A 246 28.08 -10.57 23.56
N ASN A 247 27.20 -9.61 23.27
CA ASN A 247 27.36 -8.22 23.68
C ASN A 247 28.73 -7.62 23.31
N THR A 248 29.15 -7.89 22.07
CA THR A 248 30.46 -7.46 21.57
C THR A 248 30.30 -6.86 20.18
N ILE A 249 31.04 -5.78 19.93
CA ILE A 249 31.10 -5.11 18.63
C ILE A 249 32.47 -5.41 18.00
N TYR A 250 32.43 -5.91 16.76
CA TYR A 250 33.60 -6.29 15.99
C TYR A 250 33.68 -5.47 14.72
N THR A 251 34.85 -4.86 14.50
CA THR A 251 35.21 -4.27 13.21
C THR A 251 35.92 -5.32 12.37
N ILE A 252 35.39 -5.61 11.18
CA ILE A 252 35.87 -6.69 10.31
C ILE A 252 36.47 -6.07 9.05
N ALA A 253 37.77 -6.25 8.85
CA ALA A 253 38.49 -5.68 7.72
C ALA A 253 38.21 -6.41 6.40
N SER A 254 37.74 -7.66 6.47
CA SER A 254 37.34 -8.47 5.31
C SER A 254 36.50 -9.68 5.75
N ALA A 255 35.39 -9.94 5.06
CA ALA A 255 34.45 -11.00 5.41
C ALA A 255 35.04 -12.42 5.25
N ASN A 256 36.05 -12.61 4.39
CA ASN A 256 36.77 -13.88 4.27
C ASN A 256 37.51 -14.32 5.55
N LEU A 257 37.72 -13.41 6.51
CA LEU A 257 38.35 -13.72 7.79
C LEU A 257 37.36 -14.37 8.78
N VAL A 258 36.06 -14.29 8.50
CA VAL A 258 34.98 -14.68 9.42
C VAL A 258 33.93 -15.50 8.67
N ALA A 259 33.86 -16.80 8.93
CA ALA A 259 32.83 -17.67 8.38
C ALA A 259 31.41 -17.24 8.82
N ASN A 260 30.39 -17.67 8.07
CA ASN A 260 28.97 -17.47 8.37
C ASN A 260 28.48 -16.01 8.42
N LEU A 261 29.19 -15.08 7.76
CA LEU A 261 28.66 -13.75 7.43
C LEU A 261 27.72 -13.79 6.22
N PRO A 262 26.77 -12.85 6.08
CA PRO A 262 25.77 -12.84 5.01
C PRO A 262 26.26 -12.23 3.68
N VAL A 263 27.57 -12.05 3.52
CA VAL A 263 28.18 -11.28 2.42
C VAL A 263 29.41 -11.98 1.84
N ASN A 264 29.83 -11.54 0.66
CA ASN A 264 30.95 -12.11 -0.08
C ASN A 264 32.32 -11.77 0.56
N ALA A 265 33.33 -12.57 0.21
CA ALA A 265 34.68 -12.61 0.78
C ALA A 265 35.39 -11.25 0.96
N ASP A 266 35.18 -10.28 0.08
CA ASP A 266 35.90 -8.99 0.08
C ASP A 266 35.19 -7.88 0.86
N THR A 267 34.04 -8.18 1.46
CA THR A 267 33.19 -7.17 2.08
C THR A 267 33.72 -6.78 3.46
N ARG A 268 33.89 -5.49 3.73
CA ARG A 268 34.21 -4.97 5.08
C ARG A 268 32.93 -4.71 5.85
N GLY A 269 32.98 -4.69 7.18
CA GLY A 269 31.79 -4.33 7.94
C GLY A 269 31.94 -4.38 9.45
N THR A 270 30.84 -4.11 10.14
CA THR A 270 30.74 -4.18 11.60
C THR A 270 29.75 -5.28 11.98
N LEU A 271 30.17 -6.24 12.81
CA LEU A 271 29.29 -7.23 13.44
C LEU A 271 29.01 -6.81 14.88
N MET A 272 27.74 -6.75 15.24
CA MET A 272 27.28 -6.47 16.59
C MET A 272 26.51 -7.68 17.11
N THR A 273 26.84 -8.12 18.32
CA THR A 273 26.14 -9.22 18.98
C THR A 273 25.41 -8.68 20.22
N TYR A 274 24.21 -9.21 20.49
CA TYR A 274 23.36 -8.76 21.60
C TYR A 274 22.77 -9.96 22.35
N SER A 275 22.67 -9.82 23.66
CA SER A 275 22.08 -10.80 24.58
C SER A 275 21.74 -10.14 25.91
N PHE A 276 20.60 -10.50 26.51
CA PHE A 276 20.27 -10.06 27.86
C PHE A 276 21.20 -10.66 28.93
N SER A 277 21.89 -11.77 28.62
CA SER A 277 22.83 -12.44 29.52
C SER A 277 24.23 -12.54 28.91
N GLY A 278 25.26 -12.62 29.77
CA GLY A 278 26.65 -12.90 29.38
C GLY A 278 26.94 -14.37 29.08
N ALA A 279 25.92 -15.24 29.08
CA ALA A 279 26.04 -16.65 28.72
C ALA A 279 25.48 -16.94 27.31
N THR A 280 26.12 -17.87 26.61
CA THR A 280 25.68 -18.36 25.30
C THR A 280 24.40 -19.18 25.45
N GLN A 281 23.24 -18.59 25.16
CA GLN A 281 21.91 -19.19 25.34
C GLN A 281 20.97 -18.77 24.19
N GLY A 282 19.81 -19.43 24.06
CA GLY A 282 18.76 -18.96 23.16
C GLY A 282 18.35 -17.52 23.47
N GLY A 283 18.10 -16.73 22.43
CA GLY A 283 17.78 -15.29 22.52
C GLY A 283 18.94 -14.36 22.16
N ASN A 284 20.09 -14.87 21.70
CA ASN A 284 21.15 -14.02 21.17
C ASN A 284 20.76 -13.44 19.81
N ALA A 285 21.09 -12.17 19.55
CA ALA A 285 20.87 -11.53 18.26
C ALA A 285 22.20 -11.06 17.66
N GLN A 286 22.24 -11.01 16.33
CA GLN A 286 23.34 -10.41 15.58
C GLN A 286 22.81 -9.42 14.57
N ILE A 287 23.55 -8.34 14.42
CA ILE A 287 23.37 -7.34 13.38
C ILE A 287 24.71 -7.19 12.67
N TYR A 288 24.72 -7.35 11.35
CA TYR A 288 25.90 -7.11 10.52
C TYR A 288 25.61 -5.95 9.56
N ILE A 289 26.49 -4.97 9.54
CA ILE A 289 26.40 -3.82 8.65
C ILE A 289 27.61 -3.87 7.74
N ASP A 290 27.36 -3.95 6.44
CA ASP A 290 28.42 -4.05 5.44
C ASP A 290 28.94 -2.69 4.96
N SER A 291 30.01 -2.72 4.16
CA SER A 291 30.69 -1.53 3.66
C SER A 291 29.86 -0.70 2.67
N VAL A 292 28.73 -1.20 2.20
CA VAL A 292 27.81 -0.54 1.26
C VAL A 292 26.44 -0.26 1.89
N ASN A 293 26.37 -0.19 3.23
CA ASN A 293 25.19 0.18 4.01
C ASN A 293 24.03 -0.82 4.01
N ASN A 294 24.27 -2.06 3.60
CA ASN A 294 23.29 -3.11 3.85
C ASN A 294 23.33 -3.50 5.34
N ILE A 295 22.16 -3.63 5.93
CA ILE A 295 22.02 -4.13 7.29
C ILE A 295 21.44 -5.53 7.22
N TYR A 296 22.04 -6.46 7.93
CA TYR A 296 21.60 -7.83 8.06
C TYR A 296 21.36 -8.13 9.53
N TYR A 297 20.38 -8.96 9.84
CA TYR A 297 20.15 -9.42 11.19
C TYR A 297 19.83 -10.91 11.23
N ARG A 298 20.14 -11.56 12.35
CA ARG A 298 19.66 -12.90 12.67
C ARG A 298 19.55 -13.09 14.17
N MET A 299 18.77 -14.10 14.57
CA MET A 299 18.61 -14.47 15.96
C MET A 299 18.99 -15.94 16.16
N ARG A 300 19.56 -16.24 17.32
CA ARG A 300 19.75 -17.58 17.85
C ARG A 300 18.57 -17.91 18.74
N TRP A 301 17.82 -18.97 18.45
CA TRP A 301 16.62 -19.33 19.21
C TRP A 301 16.59 -20.82 19.58
N GLY A 302 15.85 -21.16 20.64
CA GLY A 302 15.71 -22.54 21.14
C GLY A 302 16.46 -22.82 22.44
N ALA A 303 16.33 -24.06 22.93
CA ALA A 303 16.97 -24.50 24.18
C ALA A 303 18.50 -24.41 24.09
N SER A 304 19.15 -24.03 25.18
CA SER A 304 20.58 -23.74 25.23
C SER A 304 21.43 -24.85 24.57
N PRO A 305 22.30 -24.51 23.59
CA PRO A 305 22.74 -23.16 23.26
C PRO A 305 21.89 -22.43 22.20
N GLY A 306 20.85 -23.06 21.65
CA GLY A 306 20.00 -22.53 20.57
C GLY A 306 20.63 -22.63 19.18
N THR A 307 19.85 -22.39 18.13
CA THR A 307 20.27 -22.47 16.71
C THR A 307 20.18 -21.11 16.05
N TRP A 308 21.21 -20.72 15.29
CA TRP A 308 21.18 -19.49 14.48
C TRP A 308 20.17 -19.63 13.34
N GLN A 309 19.28 -18.66 13.23
CA GLN A 309 18.43 -18.49 12.07
C GLN A 309 19.24 -17.92 10.90
N THR A 310 18.71 -18.09 9.68
CA THR A 310 19.29 -17.50 8.47
C THR A 310 19.28 -15.97 8.56
N TRP A 311 20.38 -15.36 8.10
CA TRP A 311 20.48 -13.91 7.96
C TRP A 311 19.35 -13.33 7.12
N GLN A 312 18.75 -12.26 7.62
CA GLN A 312 17.76 -11.45 6.95
C GLN A 312 18.36 -10.10 6.60
N LYS A 313 18.23 -9.67 5.35
CA LYS A 313 18.68 -8.34 4.90
C LYS A 313 17.57 -7.31 5.09
N ILE A 314 17.89 -6.17 5.69
CA ILE A 314 17.01 -5.00 5.73
C ILE A 314 17.20 -4.20 4.44
N ASN A 315 16.14 -4.11 3.64
CA ASN A 315 16.16 -3.41 2.35
C ASN A 315 15.77 -1.94 2.54
N TYR A 316 16.68 -1.01 2.25
CA TYR A 316 16.51 0.44 2.50
C TYR A 316 16.37 1.33 1.25
N THR A 317 16.53 0.81 0.04
CA THR A 317 16.27 1.59 -1.19
C THR A 317 14.79 1.51 -1.55
N ARG A 318 14.12 2.68 -1.63
CA ARG A 318 12.73 2.79 -2.11
C ARG A 318 12.69 3.69 -3.35
N SER A 319 12.69 3.11 -4.54
CA SER A 319 12.02 3.76 -5.66
C SER A 319 10.53 3.89 -5.29
N LYS A 320 9.97 5.08 -5.52
CA LYS A 320 8.59 5.40 -5.14
C LYS A 320 7.68 5.31 -6.35
N PHE A 321 6.46 4.83 -6.14
CA PHE A 321 5.48 4.77 -7.22
C PHE A 321 5.17 6.15 -7.80
N SER A 322 5.32 7.21 -6.99
CA SER A 322 5.26 8.62 -7.41
C SER A 322 6.30 9.04 -8.47
N MET A 323 7.22 8.16 -8.89
CA MET A 323 8.05 8.43 -10.08
C MET A 323 7.24 8.36 -11.38
N PHE A 324 6.08 7.70 -11.35
CA PHE A 324 5.14 7.66 -12.45
C PHE A 324 4.10 8.78 -12.30
N THR A 325 3.69 9.37 -13.41
CA THR A 325 2.56 10.30 -13.51
C THR A 325 1.31 9.61 -14.03
N SER A 326 1.43 8.41 -14.62
CA SER A 326 0.28 7.61 -15.08
C SER A 326 0.50 6.11 -14.96
N ALA A 327 -0.57 5.36 -14.65
CA ALA A 327 -0.50 3.91 -14.42
C ALA A 327 -1.78 3.19 -14.86
N ALA A 328 -1.68 1.90 -15.12
CA ALA A 328 -2.84 1.05 -15.37
C ALA A 328 -2.70 -0.33 -14.74
N VAL A 329 -3.84 -0.96 -14.45
CA VAL A 329 -3.91 -2.38 -14.12
C VAL A 329 -4.82 -3.11 -15.10
N ILE A 330 -4.28 -4.17 -15.68
CA ILE A 330 -4.98 -5.19 -16.45
C ILE A 330 -5.24 -6.35 -15.50
N GLY A 331 -6.50 -6.71 -15.26
CA GLY A 331 -6.77 -7.70 -14.22
C GLY A 331 -8.20 -8.21 -14.13
N ASP A 332 -8.45 -8.98 -13.08
CA ASP A 332 -9.72 -9.60 -12.76
C ASP A 332 -10.37 -8.98 -11.51
N SER A 333 -11.16 -9.75 -10.75
CA SER A 333 -11.81 -9.31 -9.51
C SER A 333 -10.81 -8.78 -8.48
N PHE A 334 -9.59 -9.33 -8.41
CA PHE A 334 -8.55 -8.89 -7.48
C PHE A 334 -7.89 -7.58 -7.90
N ALA A 335 -8.16 -7.09 -9.11
CA ALA A 335 -7.69 -5.79 -9.59
C ALA A 335 -8.83 -4.77 -9.72
N SER A 336 -10.09 -5.18 -9.79
CA SER A 336 -11.22 -4.29 -10.02
C SER A 336 -11.81 -3.68 -8.75
N GLY A 337 -11.31 -4.05 -7.57
CA GLY A 337 -11.93 -3.68 -6.31
C GLY A 337 -13.25 -4.42 -6.08
N TRP A 338 -13.35 -5.68 -6.52
CA TRP A 338 -14.51 -6.51 -6.23
C TRP A 338 -14.60 -6.77 -4.72
N ILE A 339 -15.60 -6.19 -4.06
CA ILE A 339 -15.81 -6.27 -2.60
C ILE A 339 -17.21 -6.83 -2.35
N TYR A 340 -17.31 -7.74 -1.37
CA TYR A 340 -18.59 -8.23 -0.88
C TYR A 340 -19.15 -7.32 0.22
N VAL A 341 -20.27 -6.66 -0.07
CA VAL A 341 -21.03 -5.86 0.90
C VAL A 341 -22.38 -6.55 1.11
N ASN A 342 -22.71 -6.88 2.36
CA ASN A 342 -23.96 -7.59 2.71
C ASN A 342 -24.19 -8.89 1.91
N GLY A 343 -23.12 -9.60 1.58
CA GLY A 343 -23.18 -10.87 0.83
C GLY A 343 -23.26 -10.72 -0.69
N ALA A 344 -23.39 -9.51 -1.23
CA ALA A 344 -23.36 -9.24 -2.67
C ALA A 344 -21.99 -8.66 -3.08
N GLY A 345 -21.39 -9.20 -4.14
CA GLY A 345 -20.14 -8.70 -4.70
C GLY A 345 -20.39 -7.62 -5.75
N THR A 346 -19.69 -6.49 -5.64
CA THR A 346 -19.78 -5.37 -6.59
C THR A 346 -18.39 -4.76 -6.83
N GLU A 347 -18.18 -4.16 -8.01
CA GLU A 347 -16.97 -3.40 -8.31
C GLU A 347 -16.93 -2.05 -7.56
N HIS A 348 -15.88 -1.87 -6.77
CA HIS A 348 -15.52 -0.60 -6.12
C HIS A 348 -14.13 -0.18 -6.59
N TYR A 349 -14.04 0.30 -7.84
CA TYR A 349 -12.76 0.68 -8.45
C TYR A 349 -11.98 1.66 -7.58
N ASP A 350 -12.67 2.62 -6.97
CA ASP A 350 -12.10 3.62 -6.05
C ASP A 350 -11.38 3.00 -4.84
N GLN A 351 -11.77 1.80 -4.44
CA GLN A 351 -11.17 1.00 -3.36
C GLN A 351 -10.18 -0.06 -3.86
N SER A 352 -10.01 -0.22 -5.18
CA SER A 352 -9.03 -1.16 -5.74
C SER A 352 -7.61 -0.78 -5.32
N TRP A 353 -6.72 -1.77 -5.22
CA TRP A 353 -5.35 -1.52 -4.75
C TRP A 353 -4.60 -0.51 -5.64
N LEU A 354 -4.84 -0.47 -6.95
CA LEU A 354 -4.22 0.51 -7.84
C LEU A 354 -4.68 1.93 -7.49
N GLN A 355 -5.98 2.13 -7.28
CA GLN A 355 -6.53 3.45 -6.98
C GLN A 355 -6.07 3.94 -5.60
N VAL A 356 -5.99 3.04 -4.61
CA VAL A 356 -5.41 3.37 -3.31
C VAL A 356 -3.92 3.75 -3.45
N LEU A 357 -3.15 2.97 -4.21
CA LEU A 357 -1.74 3.22 -4.47
C LEU A 357 -1.51 4.57 -5.19
N ALA A 358 -2.29 4.85 -6.23
CA ALA A 358 -2.22 6.08 -7.00
C ALA A 358 -2.53 7.30 -6.13
N ARG A 359 -3.62 7.25 -5.36
CA ARG A 359 -4.01 8.31 -4.42
C ARG A 359 -2.96 8.56 -3.34
N ALA A 360 -2.36 7.50 -2.80
CA ALA A 360 -1.27 7.61 -1.81
C ALA A 360 0.01 8.27 -2.38
N ASN A 361 0.19 8.22 -3.71
CA ASN A 361 1.36 8.75 -4.41
C ASN A 361 1.07 10.02 -5.23
N GLY A 362 -0.14 10.58 -5.14
CA GLY A 362 -0.52 11.81 -5.85
C GLY A 362 -0.69 11.64 -7.37
N ILE A 363 -0.97 10.41 -7.84
CA ILE A 363 -1.16 10.08 -9.25
C ILE A 363 -2.65 10.19 -9.57
N SER A 364 -3.00 11.10 -10.49
CA SER A 364 -4.38 11.30 -10.92
C SER A 364 -4.77 10.50 -12.17
N ASP A 365 -3.78 10.09 -12.98
CA ASP A 365 -4.01 9.32 -14.22
C ASP A 365 -3.74 7.83 -13.99
N ALA A 366 -4.58 7.19 -13.18
CA ALA A 366 -4.50 5.76 -12.89
C ALA A 366 -5.81 5.06 -13.29
N GLU A 367 -5.74 4.01 -14.12
CA GLU A 367 -6.94 3.38 -14.67
C GLU A 367 -7.00 1.85 -14.46
N ASN A 368 -8.21 1.35 -14.20
CA ASN A 368 -8.48 -0.08 -14.08
C ASN A 368 -9.09 -0.60 -15.39
N TYR A 369 -8.33 -1.42 -16.10
CA TYR A 369 -8.83 -2.27 -17.19
C TYR A 369 -9.08 -3.66 -16.63
N SER A 370 -10.02 -3.76 -15.70
CA SER A 370 -10.27 -4.98 -14.95
C SER A 370 -11.74 -5.12 -14.59
N LYS A 371 -12.19 -6.36 -14.40
CA LYS A 371 -13.56 -6.66 -13.96
C LYS A 371 -13.61 -8.01 -13.23
N GLY A 372 -14.61 -8.18 -12.37
CA GLY A 372 -14.87 -9.46 -11.74
C GLY A 372 -15.03 -10.61 -12.75
N GLY A 373 -14.31 -11.71 -12.51
CA GLY A 373 -14.45 -12.96 -13.28
C GLY A 373 -13.69 -13.04 -14.60
N LEU A 374 -12.91 -12.01 -14.98
CA LEU A 374 -12.14 -12.07 -16.23
C LEU A 374 -11.02 -13.10 -16.18
N THR A 375 -10.93 -13.90 -17.24
CA THR A 375 -9.76 -14.67 -17.67
C THR A 375 -8.94 -13.86 -18.67
N THR A 376 -7.75 -14.32 -19.02
CA THR A 376 -6.96 -13.70 -20.11
C THR A 376 -7.73 -13.62 -21.44
N ALA A 377 -8.44 -14.69 -21.81
CA ALA A 377 -9.24 -14.74 -23.03
C ALA A 377 -10.46 -13.81 -23.01
N THR A 378 -11.17 -13.77 -21.87
CA THR A 378 -12.37 -12.92 -21.76
C THR A 378 -12.01 -11.45 -21.59
N TRP A 379 -10.85 -11.13 -21.02
CA TRP A 379 -10.34 -9.77 -20.95
C TRP A 379 -10.15 -9.14 -22.33
N LEU A 380 -9.62 -9.91 -23.29
CA LEU A 380 -9.42 -9.46 -24.69
C LEU A 380 -10.71 -9.06 -25.41
N THR A 381 -11.86 -9.56 -24.96
CA THR A 381 -13.16 -9.32 -25.60
C THR A 381 -14.13 -8.49 -24.75
N ASN A 382 -13.77 -8.19 -23.49
CA ASN A 382 -14.64 -7.47 -22.57
C ASN A 382 -14.57 -5.94 -22.77
N ALA A 383 -15.71 -5.28 -22.61
CA ALA A 383 -15.81 -3.82 -22.66
C ALA A 383 -14.92 -3.14 -21.61
N ASP A 384 -14.80 -3.71 -20.40
CA ASP A 384 -13.98 -3.19 -19.31
C ASP A 384 -12.50 -3.65 -19.37
N GLY A 385 -12.14 -4.46 -20.38
CA GLY A 385 -10.79 -4.97 -20.62
C GLY A 385 -10.12 -4.27 -21.80
N SER A 386 -9.81 -5.04 -22.85
CA SER A 386 -9.09 -4.55 -24.04
C SER A 386 -9.75 -3.34 -24.70
N ALA A 387 -11.07 -3.33 -24.82
CA ALA A 387 -11.79 -2.22 -25.47
C ALA A 387 -11.63 -0.90 -24.68
N LYS A 388 -11.74 -0.94 -23.35
CA LYS A 388 -11.52 0.23 -22.49
C LYS A 388 -10.07 0.71 -22.57
N MET A 389 -9.11 -0.21 -22.52
CA MET A 389 -7.70 0.15 -22.66
C MET A 389 -7.42 0.80 -24.01
N ALA A 390 -7.94 0.23 -25.10
CA ALA A 390 -7.79 0.73 -26.46
C ALA A 390 -8.29 2.18 -26.60
N ALA A 391 -9.40 2.53 -25.92
CA ALA A 391 -10.00 3.85 -25.95
C ALA A 391 -9.30 4.90 -25.07
N ASP A 392 -8.52 4.49 -24.06
CA ASP A 392 -7.86 5.40 -23.11
C ASP A 392 -6.46 5.84 -23.56
N THR A 393 -5.88 6.84 -22.89
CA THR A 393 -4.51 7.33 -23.12
C THR A 393 -3.46 6.30 -22.69
N ALA A 394 -2.29 6.40 -23.32
CA ALA A 394 -1.13 5.61 -22.95
C ALA A 394 -0.67 5.91 -21.51
N LYS A 395 -0.28 4.87 -20.76
CA LYS A 395 0.25 4.98 -19.40
C LYS A 395 1.75 4.68 -19.37
N GLN A 396 2.43 5.09 -18.31
CA GLN A 396 3.87 4.83 -18.13
C GLN A 396 4.16 3.43 -17.59
N ILE A 397 3.29 2.91 -16.74
CA ILE A 397 3.41 1.56 -16.17
C ILE A 397 2.08 0.81 -16.29
N TYR A 398 2.17 -0.45 -16.70
CA TYR A 398 1.04 -1.37 -16.78
C TYR A 398 1.30 -2.57 -15.87
N PHE A 399 0.43 -2.78 -14.88
CA PHE A 399 0.41 -4.00 -14.10
C PHE A 399 -0.46 -5.04 -14.79
N VAL A 400 0.05 -6.27 -14.97
CA VAL A 400 -0.73 -7.39 -15.50
C VAL A 400 -0.96 -8.40 -14.38
N ALA A 401 -2.20 -8.45 -13.88
CA ALA A 401 -2.64 -9.22 -12.72
C ALA A 401 -3.87 -10.09 -13.09
N LEU A 402 -3.69 -10.98 -14.07
CA LEU A 402 -4.67 -11.98 -14.52
C LEU A 402 -4.17 -13.40 -14.20
N GLY A 403 -5.07 -14.39 -14.29
CA GLY A 403 -4.73 -15.81 -14.19
C GLY A 403 -5.44 -16.58 -13.09
N ILE A 404 -6.11 -15.90 -12.14
CA ILE A 404 -6.89 -16.58 -11.10
C ILE A 404 -8.07 -17.33 -11.72
N ASN A 405 -8.80 -16.70 -12.64
CA ASN A 405 -9.97 -17.32 -13.29
C ASN A 405 -9.55 -18.33 -14.37
N ASP A 406 -8.41 -18.10 -15.05
CA ASP A 406 -7.80 -19.07 -15.97
C ASP A 406 -7.45 -20.36 -15.22
N ALA A 407 -6.79 -20.24 -14.05
CA ALA A 407 -6.49 -21.37 -13.18
C ALA A 407 -7.74 -22.06 -12.64
N THR A 408 -8.74 -21.29 -12.22
CA THR A 408 -9.99 -21.82 -11.68
C THR A 408 -10.78 -22.60 -12.74
N SER A 409 -10.72 -22.18 -14.00
CA SER A 409 -11.35 -22.86 -15.14
C SER A 409 -10.45 -23.92 -15.79
N SER A 410 -9.23 -24.12 -15.30
CA SER A 410 -8.23 -25.02 -15.91
C SER A 410 -7.97 -24.69 -17.39
N TYR A 411 -7.95 -23.40 -17.72
CA TYR A 411 -7.72 -22.90 -19.07
C TYR A 411 -6.38 -23.38 -19.63
N THR A 412 -6.31 -23.73 -20.91
CA THR A 412 -5.10 -24.30 -21.51
C THR A 412 -3.89 -23.38 -21.30
N LEU A 413 -2.86 -23.88 -20.63
CA LEU A 413 -1.70 -23.07 -20.23
C LEU A 413 -0.88 -22.59 -21.45
N GLY A 414 -0.52 -23.52 -22.34
CA GLY A 414 0.38 -23.21 -23.46
C GLY A 414 1.86 -23.17 -23.05
N THR A 415 2.68 -22.51 -23.87
CA THR A 415 4.13 -22.32 -23.63
C THR A 415 4.58 -20.90 -24.03
N TYR A 416 5.79 -20.49 -23.65
CA TYR A 416 6.36 -19.21 -24.07
C TYR A 416 6.45 -19.00 -25.60
N ALA A 417 6.45 -20.09 -26.40
CA ALA A 417 6.36 -19.98 -27.85
C ALA A 417 5.01 -19.39 -28.31
N ASP A 418 3.93 -19.62 -27.56
CA ASP A 418 2.61 -19.04 -27.85
C ASP A 418 2.60 -17.54 -27.56
N PHE A 419 3.34 -17.10 -26.53
CA PHE A 419 3.49 -15.69 -26.17
C PHE A 419 4.16 -14.89 -27.29
N THR A 420 5.17 -15.45 -27.97
CA THR A 420 5.91 -14.74 -29.04
C THR A 420 5.38 -15.00 -30.45
N ALA A 421 4.33 -15.81 -30.58
CA ALA A 421 3.73 -16.14 -31.88
C ALA A 421 2.95 -14.95 -32.44
N GLY A 422 3.20 -14.55 -33.69
CA GLY A 422 2.56 -13.36 -34.28
C GLY A 422 1.04 -13.41 -34.47
N THR A 423 0.38 -14.55 -34.23
CA THR A 423 -1.10 -14.67 -34.20
C THR A 423 -1.60 -15.29 -32.90
N HIS A 424 -0.80 -15.24 -31.82
CA HIS A 424 -1.06 -15.72 -30.46
C HIS A 424 -2.14 -16.83 -30.32
N PRO A 425 -1.75 -18.11 -30.20
CA PRO A 425 -2.68 -19.19 -29.94
C PRO A 425 -3.59 -18.91 -28.73
N ALA A 426 -4.81 -19.44 -28.72
CA ALA A 426 -5.76 -19.31 -27.61
C ALA A 426 -5.35 -20.18 -26.39
N THR A 427 -4.23 -19.82 -25.79
CA THR A 427 -3.65 -20.39 -24.57
C THR A 427 -3.38 -19.25 -23.58
N PHE A 428 -3.14 -19.57 -22.30
CA PHE A 428 -2.81 -18.56 -21.32
C PHE A 428 -1.58 -17.73 -21.72
N TYR A 429 -0.51 -18.38 -22.20
CA TYR A 429 0.67 -17.68 -22.74
C TYR A 429 0.33 -16.83 -23.97
N GLY A 430 -0.42 -17.37 -24.93
CA GLY A 430 -0.76 -16.63 -26.14
C GLY A 430 -1.62 -15.41 -25.86
N ASN A 431 -2.66 -15.54 -25.03
CA ASN A 431 -3.50 -14.40 -24.64
C ASN A 431 -2.68 -13.32 -23.89
N LEU A 432 -1.74 -13.70 -23.02
CA LEU A 432 -0.85 -12.74 -22.38
C LEU A 432 0.11 -12.06 -23.38
N GLY A 433 0.53 -12.78 -24.44
CA GLY A 433 1.29 -12.21 -25.55
C GLY A 433 0.49 -11.15 -26.31
N GLU A 434 -0.77 -11.44 -26.63
CA GLU A 434 -1.66 -10.47 -27.29
C GLU A 434 -1.90 -9.23 -26.42
N ILE A 435 -2.09 -9.42 -25.11
CA ILE A 435 -2.22 -8.31 -24.15
C ILE A 435 -0.94 -7.46 -24.13
N HIS A 436 0.23 -8.10 -24.10
CA HIS A 436 1.53 -7.43 -24.12
C HIS A 436 1.71 -6.60 -25.39
N ASP A 437 1.44 -7.19 -26.56
CA ASP A 437 1.52 -6.49 -27.84
C ASP A 437 0.59 -5.26 -27.88
N GLN A 438 -0.61 -5.33 -27.30
CA GLN A 438 -1.50 -4.17 -27.18
C GLN A 438 -0.95 -3.06 -26.28
N ILE A 439 -0.26 -3.40 -25.18
CA ILE A 439 0.41 -2.41 -24.31
C ILE A 439 1.55 -1.74 -25.09
N MET A 440 2.42 -2.54 -25.70
CA MET A 440 3.60 -2.04 -26.41
C MET A 440 3.22 -1.23 -27.65
N ALA A 441 2.12 -1.57 -28.32
CA ALA A 441 1.57 -0.77 -29.41
C ALA A 441 1.08 0.61 -28.96
N LYS A 442 0.60 0.75 -27.71
CA LYS A 442 0.20 2.04 -27.13
C LYS A 442 1.37 2.88 -26.66
N ASN A 443 2.32 2.24 -26.00
CA ASN A 443 3.51 2.90 -25.49
C ASN A 443 4.70 1.93 -25.51
N PRO A 444 5.58 2.02 -26.53
CA PRO A 444 6.77 1.18 -26.62
C PRO A 444 7.75 1.35 -25.46
N ASP A 445 7.68 2.46 -24.72
CA ASP A 445 8.54 2.78 -23.58
C ASP A 445 7.88 2.47 -22.23
N ALA A 446 6.66 1.91 -22.23
CA ALA A 446 5.99 1.54 -20.99
C ALA A 446 6.78 0.47 -20.22
N LEU A 447 6.76 0.61 -18.89
CA LEU A 447 7.15 -0.49 -18.01
C LEU A 447 5.98 -1.46 -17.85
N VAL A 448 6.21 -2.73 -18.15
CA VAL A 448 5.27 -3.81 -17.86
C VAL A 448 5.68 -4.50 -16.56
N CYS A 449 4.74 -4.60 -15.62
CA CYS A 449 4.94 -5.26 -14.34
C CYS A 449 3.98 -6.44 -14.19
N TRP A 450 4.52 -7.64 -14.31
CA TRP A 450 3.80 -8.89 -14.17
C TRP A 450 3.55 -9.20 -12.70
N ILE A 451 2.31 -9.55 -12.33
CA ILE A 451 1.95 -9.95 -10.97
C ILE A 451 1.44 -11.38 -10.99
N THR A 452 2.09 -12.28 -10.26
CA THR A 452 1.65 -13.68 -10.16
C THR A 452 0.34 -13.80 -9.38
N CYS A 453 -0.44 -14.85 -9.64
CA CYS A 453 -1.75 -15.07 -9.01
C CYS A 453 -1.69 -14.90 -7.49
N MET A 454 -2.53 -14.03 -6.92
CA MET A 454 -2.61 -13.75 -5.48
C MET A 454 -3.35 -14.85 -4.68
N ARG A 455 -3.28 -16.09 -5.18
CA ARG A 455 -3.80 -17.30 -4.56
C ARG A 455 -2.73 -18.40 -4.65
N PHE A 456 -2.55 -19.15 -3.56
CA PHE A 456 -1.34 -19.95 -3.35
C PHE A 456 -1.58 -21.48 -3.27
N THR A 457 -2.77 -21.96 -3.63
CA THR A 457 -3.00 -23.40 -3.75
C THR A 457 -2.38 -23.95 -5.03
N SER A 458 -2.18 -25.27 -5.08
CA SER A 458 -1.48 -25.95 -6.19
C SER A 458 -2.07 -25.66 -7.58
N GLN A 459 -3.37 -25.35 -7.68
CA GLN A 459 -4.01 -25.01 -8.94
C GLN A 459 -3.44 -23.73 -9.60
N TYR A 460 -2.93 -22.78 -8.81
CA TYR A 460 -2.44 -21.49 -9.30
C TYR A 460 -0.95 -21.52 -9.65
N THR A 461 -0.20 -22.50 -9.13
CA THR A 461 1.26 -22.59 -9.27
C THR A 461 1.68 -22.56 -10.74
N ALA A 462 1.05 -23.36 -11.60
CA ALA A 462 1.42 -23.43 -13.02
C ALA A 462 1.23 -22.10 -13.78
N TYR A 463 0.19 -21.33 -13.44
CA TYR A 463 -0.08 -20.02 -14.05
C TYR A 463 0.84 -18.95 -13.50
N SER A 464 1.11 -18.97 -12.19
CA SER A 464 2.11 -18.11 -11.58
C SER A 464 3.50 -18.36 -12.15
N ASP A 465 3.88 -19.62 -12.38
CA ASP A 465 5.16 -19.97 -12.99
C ASP A 465 5.24 -19.52 -14.46
N ALA A 466 4.13 -19.59 -15.20
CA ALA A 466 4.05 -19.03 -16.54
C ALA A 466 4.25 -17.50 -16.57
N ILE A 467 3.66 -16.78 -15.62
CA ILE A 467 3.86 -15.33 -15.48
C ILE A 467 5.34 -15.01 -15.16
N LYS A 468 5.98 -15.80 -14.30
CA LYS A 468 7.42 -15.64 -13.99
C LYS A 468 8.30 -15.92 -15.21
N ASP A 469 7.97 -16.95 -15.98
CA ASP A 469 8.66 -17.30 -17.21
C ASP A 469 8.58 -16.15 -18.22
N ILE A 470 7.39 -15.59 -18.46
CA ILE A 470 7.19 -14.42 -19.33
C ILE A 470 8.04 -13.23 -18.86
N ALA A 471 7.90 -12.83 -17.60
CA ALA A 471 8.62 -11.66 -17.07
C ALA A 471 10.15 -11.82 -17.20
N THR A 472 10.66 -13.03 -16.97
CA THR A 472 12.09 -13.35 -17.11
C THR A 472 12.55 -13.26 -18.56
N ASN A 473 11.82 -13.87 -19.50
CA ASN A 473 12.21 -13.89 -20.91
C ASN A 473 12.05 -12.50 -21.58
N GLN A 474 11.11 -11.68 -21.12
CA GLN A 474 10.93 -10.29 -21.59
C GLN A 474 11.88 -9.29 -20.90
N ASN A 475 12.60 -9.71 -19.85
CA ASN A 475 13.39 -8.83 -18.99
C ASN A 475 12.57 -7.66 -18.42
N GLU A 476 11.34 -7.97 -17.99
CA GLU A 476 10.35 -7.02 -17.46
C GLU A 476 10.20 -7.13 -15.95
N LEU A 477 9.42 -6.23 -15.35
CA LEU A 477 9.25 -6.21 -13.90
C LEU A 477 8.36 -7.38 -13.46
N LEU A 478 8.70 -7.98 -12.32
CA LEU A 478 7.96 -9.09 -11.72
C LEU A 478 7.68 -8.80 -10.25
N ILE A 479 6.42 -8.89 -9.87
CA ILE A 479 5.97 -9.01 -8.48
C ILE A 479 5.49 -10.44 -8.28
N ASP A 480 6.33 -11.26 -7.64
CA ASP A 480 5.91 -12.59 -7.18
C ASP A 480 5.11 -12.45 -5.89
N SER A 481 3.79 -12.53 -6.01
CA SER A 481 2.85 -12.42 -4.87
C SER A 481 3.14 -13.45 -3.77
N SER A 482 3.77 -14.60 -4.10
CA SER A 482 4.14 -15.62 -3.10
C SER A 482 5.27 -15.19 -2.17
N THR A 483 6.01 -14.13 -2.54
CA THR A 483 7.09 -13.53 -1.75
C THR A 483 6.61 -12.39 -0.85
N ILE A 484 5.34 -11.97 -0.97
CA ILE A 484 4.75 -10.91 -0.15
C ILE A 484 4.25 -11.52 1.16
N PRO A 485 4.86 -11.19 2.33
CA PRO A 485 4.51 -11.84 3.59
C PRO A 485 3.06 -11.61 4.01
N TYR A 486 2.53 -10.41 3.78
CA TYR A 486 1.15 -10.06 4.10
C TYR A 486 0.16 -11.00 3.43
N LEU A 487 0.28 -11.27 2.13
CA LEU A 487 -0.64 -12.15 1.38
C LEU A 487 -0.65 -13.60 1.88
N ARG A 488 0.35 -14.00 2.68
CA ARG A 488 0.46 -15.34 3.28
C ARG A 488 0.15 -15.35 4.78
N SER A 489 -0.20 -14.20 5.34
CA SER A 489 -0.42 -14.03 6.77
C SER A 489 -1.84 -14.44 7.18
N PRO A 490 -2.03 -14.85 8.46
CA PRO A 490 -3.36 -15.01 9.04
C PRO A 490 -4.22 -13.74 8.94
N GLU A 491 -3.59 -12.57 9.03
CA GLU A 491 -4.25 -11.27 8.90
C GLU A 491 -4.91 -11.11 7.54
N TYR A 492 -4.19 -11.39 6.45
CA TYR A 492 -4.76 -11.36 5.12
C TYR A 492 -5.93 -12.33 5.00
N THR A 493 -5.74 -13.60 5.38
CA THR A 493 -6.80 -14.62 5.29
C THR A 493 -8.03 -14.28 6.12
N GLY A 494 -7.84 -13.66 7.30
CA GLY A 494 -8.92 -13.23 8.19
C GLY A 494 -9.64 -11.96 7.71
N SER A 495 -9.01 -11.20 6.80
CA SER A 495 -9.58 -9.97 6.24
C SER A 495 -10.37 -10.19 4.93
N LEU A 496 -10.45 -11.41 4.41
CA LEU A 496 -11.18 -11.72 3.18
C LEU A 496 -12.67 -11.90 3.44
N ALA A 497 -13.50 -11.42 2.51
CA ALA A 497 -14.92 -11.72 2.45
C ALA A 497 -15.21 -12.59 1.22
N SER A 498 -15.79 -13.78 1.42
CA SER A 498 -16.08 -14.74 0.34
C SER A 498 -14.86 -15.02 -0.57
N ASN A 499 -13.69 -15.20 0.05
CA ASN A 499 -12.38 -15.39 -0.61
C ASN A 499 -11.92 -14.21 -1.50
N HIS A 500 -12.47 -13.01 -1.31
CA HIS A 500 -12.03 -11.78 -1.98
C HIS A 500 -11.52 -10.74 -0.98
N PRO A 501 -10.58 -9.86 -1.38
CA PRO A 501 -10.10 -8.78 -0.53
C PRO A 501 -11.23 -7.83 -0.12
N THR A 502 -11.22 -7.39 1.14
CA THR A 502 -12.06 -6.26 1.59
C THR A 502 -11.38 -4.93 1.27
N SER A 503 -12.04 -3.79 1.51
CA SER A 503 -11.41 -2.46 1.37
C SER A 503 -10.12 -2.33 2.20
N TYR A 504 -10.14 -2.85 3.44
CA TYR A 504 -8.95 -2.94 4.29
C TYR A 504 -7.85 -3.75 3.61
N SER A 505 -8.18 -4.95 3.10
CA SER A 505 -7.22 -5.81 2.42
C SER A 505 -6.67 -5.14 1.15
N TYR A 506 -7.49 -4.47 0.33
CA TYR A 506 -7.01 -3.74 -0.85
C TYR A 506 -6.04 -2.63 -0.50
N ALA A 507 -6.28 -1.89 0.59
CA ALA A 507 -5.36 -0.87 1.06
C ALA A 507 -4.01 -1.46 1.51
N ALA A 508 -4.02 -2.59 2.22
CA ALA A 508 -2.81 -3.30 2.59
C ALA A 508 -2.07 -3.90 1.38
N ILE A 509 -2.82 -4.45 0.40
CA ILE A 509 -2.26 -4.93 -0.87
C ILE A 509 -1.56 -3.79 -1.62
N ALA A 510 -2.13 -2.58 -1.64
CA ALA A 510 -1.52 -1.42 -2.29
C ALA A 510 -0.14 -1.09 -1.72
N ASP A 511 0.00 -1.03 -0.39
CA ASP A 511 1.28 -0.76 0.30
C ASP A 511 2.30 -1.88 0.02
N GLU A 512 1.86 -3.14 0.03
CA GLU A 512 2.74 -4.28 -0.25
C GLU A 512 3.18 -4.37 -1.72
N ILE A 513 2.30 -4.01 -2.66
CA ILE A 513 2.64 -3.89 -4.08
C ILE A 513 3.65 -2.77 -4.30
N GLU A 514 3.51 -1.60 -3.64
CA GLU A 514 4.52 -0.53 -3.74
C GLU A 514 5.90 -1.03 -3.28
N LYS A 515 5.95 -1.71 -2.13
CA LYS A 515 7.19 -2.30 -1.60
C LYS A 515 7.76 -3.34 -2.55
N ALA A 516 6.92 -4.19 -3.14
CA ALA A 516 7.34 -5.25 -4.06
C ALA A 516 7.83 -4.68 -5.39
N LEU A 517 7.13 -3.70 -5.95
CA LEU A 517 7.54 -2.98 -7.14
C LEU A 517 8.91 -2.32 -6.94
N SER A 518 9.12 -1.67 -5.80
CA SER A 518 10.40 -1.06 -5.50
C SER A 518 11.55 -2.08 -5.52
N ARG A 519 11.32 -3.29 -4.99
CA ARG A 519 12.30 -4.39 -5.07
C ARG A 519 12.53 -4.84 -6.52
N ALA A 520 11.47 -4.97 -7.31
CA ALA A 520 11.56 -5.37 -8.72
C ALA A 520 12.39 -4.38 -9.55
N MET A 521 12.31 -3.07 -9.25
CA MET A 521 13.04 -2.03 -9.98
C MET A 521 14.56 -2.00 -9.68
N ILE A 522 15.02 -2.43 -8.49
CA ILE A 522 16.45 -2.33 -8.09
C ILE A 522 17.39 -3.09 -9.05
N GLY A 523 16.91 -4.19 -9.63
CA GLY A 523 17.69 -5.03 -10.54
C GLY A 523 17.41 -4.80 -12.03
N ASN A 524 16.33 -4.12 -12.38
CA ASN A 524 15.83 -4.07 -13.75
C ASN A 524 16.44 -2.89 -14.54
N THR A 525 17.09 -3.19 -15.67
CA THR A 525 17.78 -2.18 -16.50
C THR A 525 16.81 -1.17 -17.11
N LYS A 526 15.66 -1.62 -17.65
CA LYS A 526 14.61 -0.74 -18.20
C LYS A 526 14.11 0.25 -17.15
N ALA A 527 13.89 -0.21 -15.91
CA ALA A 527 13.45 0.67 -14.82
C ALA A 527 14.52 1.70 -14.40
N LYS A 528 15.81 1.38 -14.52
CA LYS A 528 16.91 2.33 -14.22
C LYS A 528 17.13 3.38 -15.30
N GLU A 529 16.83 3.02 -16.54
CA GLU A 529 16.94 3.89 -17.70
C GLU A 529 15.63 4.62 -18.01
N PHE A 530 14.59 4.38 -17.20
CA PHE A 530 13.29 5.00 -17.37
C PHE A 530 13.40 6.52 -17.20
N VAL A 531 13.14 7.25 -18.28
CA VAL A 531 13.04 8.70 -18.33
C VAL A 531 11.75 9.03 -19.04
N TYR A 532 10.95 9.93 -18.45
CA TYR A 532 9.74 10.44 -19.06
C TYR A 532 9.75 11.96 -19.15
#